data_AF-A0A2D9D6I2-F1
#
_entry.id   AF-A0A2D9D6I2-F1
#
_cell.length_a   1.000
_cell.length_b   1.000
_cell.length_c   1.000
_cell.angle_alpha   90.00
_cell.angle_beta   90.00
_cell.angle_gamma   90.00
#
_symmetry.space_group_name_H-M   'P 1'
#
loop_
_entity.id
_entity.type
_entity.pdbx_description
1 polymer ?
#
loop_
_entity_poly.entity_id
_entity_poly.type
_entity_poly.pdbx_seq_one_letter_code
_entity_poly.pdbx_strand_id
1 'polypeptide(L)'
;MKIIYTTLALSFFFFLYSCNNSTELELGEKTIIKVNEVFDAGEVMKGKIIEAKFSVKNEGKNPLIIGEVRGSCACTVASKPTEPIQPGDTKEIIAKVNTDKMSSGKISKSVRIVANTEPSVTIVTIKAKIKI
;
A
#
# COMPACT_ATOMS: atom_id res chain seq x y z
N MET A 1 -78.36 4.32 22.01
CA MET A 1 -77.26 3.35 21.87
C MET A 1 -76.27 3.94 20.86
N LYS A 2 -75.03 4.19 21.31
CA LYS A 2 -73.78 4.68 20.66
C LYS A 2 -73.81 4.69 19.11
N ILE A 3 -73.72 5.77 18.34
CA ILE A 3 -72.76 6.89 18.16
C ILE A 3 -71.24 6.57 18.13
N ILE A 4 -70.63 6.95 16.98
CA ILE A 4 -69.28 7.51 16.73
C ILE A 4 -68.15 6.60 16.21
N TYR A 5 -67.87 6.81 14.91
CA TYR A 5 -66.59 7.07 14.21
C TYR A 5 -65.25 6.63 14.83
N THR A 6 -64.43 5.97 14.01
CA THR A 6 -62.95 6.05 14.03
C THR A 6 -62.41 5.44 12.72
N THR A 7 -62.28 6.27 11.69
CA THR A 7 -61.00 6.79 11.14
C THR A 7 -60.20 5.80 10.29
N LEU A 8 -60.48 5.87 9.00
CA LEU A 8 -59.53 5.86 7.89
C LEU A 8 -58.15 6.43 8.31
N ALA A 9 -57.16 5.57 8.46
CA ALA A 9 -55.75 5.93 8.50
C ALA A 9 -54.96 4.86 7.75
N LEU A 10 -55.26 4.76 6.45
CA LEU A 10 -54.38 4.13 5.47
C LEU A 10 -53.24 5.12 5.19
N SER A 11 -52.00 4.62 5.12
CA SER A 11 -50.77 5.34 4.75
C SER A 11 -50.28 6.45 5.70
N PHE A 12 -49.44 6.10 6.67
CA PHE A 12 -48.16 6.79 6.94
C PHE A 12 -47.37 6.07 8.04
N PHE A 13 -46.92 4.84 7.78
CA PHE A 13 -45.76 4.31 8.50
C PHE A 13 -44.77 3.80 7.45
N PHE A 14 -44.34 4.74 6.62
CA PHE A 14 -43.20 4.58 5.74
C PHE A 14 -41.97 4.50 6.64
N PHE A 15 -41.70 3.28 7.11
CA PHE A 15 -40.38 2.70 7.32
C PHE A 15 -39.25 3.75 7.39
N LEU A 16 -39.06 4.37 8.56
CA LEU A 16 -37.81 5.06 8.90
C LEU A 16 -36.71 4.05 9.23
N TYR A 17 -36.49 3.08 8.34
CA TYR A 17 -35.23 2.35 8.25
C TYR A 17 -34.43 2.97 7.11
N SER A 18 -34.00 4.22 7.30
CA SER A 18 -32.80 4.65 6.61
C SER A 18 -31.64 4.09 7.42
N CYS A 19 -31.28 2.84 7.16
CA CYS A 19 -29.95 2.36 7.53
C CYS A 19 -28.97 3.25 6.77
N ASN A 20 -28.28 4.12 7.50
CA ASN A 20 -27.03 4.70 7.06
C ASN A 20 -26.08 3.53 6.81
N ASN A 21 -26.08 3.02 5.58
CA ASN A 21 -24.97 2.24 5.08
C ASN A 21 -23.82 3.24 4.91
N SER A 22 -23.17 3.60 6.02
CA SER A 22 -21.76 3.93 5.96
C SER A 22 -21.12 2.70 5.34
N THR A 23 -20.75 2.84 4.07
CA THR A 23 -19.93 1.88 3.36
C THR A 23 -18.63 1.80 4.15
N GLU A 24 -18.58 0.90 5.13
CA GLU A 24 -17.37 0.58 5.85
C GLU A 24 -16.50 -0.10 4.80
N LEU A 25 -15.50 0.65 4.33
CA LEU A 25 -14.47 0.12 3.47
C LEU A 25 -13.91 -1.11 4.19
N GLU A 26 -14.12 -2.31 3.64
CA GLU A 26 -13.49 -3.53 4.10
C GLU A 26 -11.96 -3.39 3.90
N LEU A 27 -11.32 -2.66 4.80
CA LEU A 27 -9.90 -2.77 5.03
C LEU A 27 -9.72 -4.17 5.61
N GLY A 28 -9.38 -5.12 4.72
CA GLY A 28 -9.03 -6.48 5.09
C GLY A 28 -8.10 -6.51 6.31
N GLU A 29 -8.20 -7.57 7.10
CA GLU A 29 -7.57 -7.67 8.42
C GLU A 29 -6.14 -7.12 8.43
N LYS A 30 -5.90 -6.09 9.26
CA LYS A 30 -4.60 -5.39 9.28
C LYS A 30 -3.50 -6.28 9.83
N THR A 31 -2.27 -6.06 9.41
CA THR A 31 -1.08 -6.74 9.95
C THR A 31 0.12 -5.80 10.11
N ILE A 32 1.28 -6.34 10.48
CA ILE A 32 2.51 -5.59 10.73
C ILE A 32 3.54 -5.93 9.65
N ILE A 33 4.01 -4.91 8.94
CA ILE A 33 5.11 -4.99 7.99
C ILE A 33 6.41 -4.57 8.66
N LYS A 34 7.48 -5.33 8.41
CA LYS A 34 8.85 -4.93 8.72
C LYS A 34 9.71 -4.99 7.48
N VAL A 35 10.46 -3.92 7.25
CA VAL A 35 11.36 -3.78 6.10
C VAL A 35 12.50 -2.83 6.47
N ASN A 36 13.69 -3.08 5.92
CA ASN A 36 14.78 -2.12 6.01
C ASN A 36 14.53 -0.97 5.03
N GLU A 37 14.36 0.23 5.55
CA GLU A 37 13.90 1.38 4.77
C GLU A 37 14.93 1.92 3.79
N VAL A 38 16.21 1.56 3.89
CA VAL A 38 17.26 2.12 3.04
C VAL A 38 18.04 1.01 2.34
N PHE A 39 18.12 1.11 1.02
CA PHE A 39 19.07 0.39 0.19
C PHE A 39 20.11 1.39 -0.33
N ASP A 40 21.39 1.17 -0.03
CA ASP A 40 22.48 1.98 -0.56
C ASP A 40 23.24 1.17 -1.62
N ALA A 41 23.16 1.62 -2.87
CA ALA A 41 23.84 1.00 -4.00
C ALA A 41 25.32 1.43 -4.10
N GLY A 42 25.78 2.33 -3.23
CA GLY A 42 27.12 2.88 -3.28
C GLY A 42 27.36 3.70 -4.55
N GLU A 43 28.52 3.49 -5.18
CA GLU A 43 28.86 4.17 -6.42
C GLU A 43 28.41 3.38 -7.64
N VAL A 44 27.69 4.04 -8.55
CA VAL A 44 27.09 3.40 -9.73
C VAL A 44 27.45 4.20 -10.97
N MET A 45 27.97 3.52 -11.99
CA MET A 45 28.24 4.15 -13.28
C MET A 45 26.91 4.47 -13.98
N LYS A 46 26.81 5.67 -14.54
CA LYS A 46 25.71 6.07 -15.42
C LYS A 46 25.57 5.06 -16.55
N GLY A 47 24.34 4.69 -16.88
CA GLY A 47 24.08 3.63 -17.85
C GLY A 47 23.70 2.29 -17.23
N LYS A 48 23.90 2.14 -15.91
CA LYS A 48 23.59 0.89 -15.19
C LYS A 48 22.21 0.94 -14.54
N ILE A 49 21.64 -0.24 -14.33
CA ILE A 49 20.41 -0.42 -13.58
C ILE A 49 20.78 -0.72 -12.13
N ILE A 50 20.23 0.05 -11.20
CA ILE A 50 20.29 -0.29 -9.77
C ILE A 50 19.15 -1.25 -9.49
N GLU A 51 19.44 -2.45 -9.00
CA GLU A 51 18.44 -3.41 -8.53
C GLU A 51 18.43 -3.44 -7.00
N ALA A 52 17.52 -2.67 -6.41
CA ALA A 52 17.33 -2.60 -4.96
C ALA A 52 16.36 -3.69 -4.50
N LYS A 53 16.82 -4.55 -3.60
CA LYS A 53 16.02 -5.62 -3.00
C LYS A 53 15.65 -5.26 -1.57
N PHE A 54 14.36 -5.16 -1.31
CA PHE A 54 13.81 -4.88 0.01
C PHE A 54 13.19 -6.17 0.56
N SER A 55 13.79 -6.69 1.62
CA SER A 55 13.27 -7.83 2.35
C SER A 55 12.12 -7.39 3.25
N VAL A 56 10.91 -7.87 2.94
CA VAL A 56 9.67 -7.52 3.62
C VAL A 56 9.18 -8.72 4.42
N LYS A 57 9.07 -8.56 5.73
CA LYS A 57 8.57 -9.57 6.65
C LYS A 57 7.20 -9.18 7.19
N ASN A 58 6.31 -10.16 7.27
CA ASN A 58 5.08 -10.05 8.03
C ASN A 58 5.33 -10.43 9.50
N GLU A 59 5.27 -9.45 10.41
CA GLU A 59 5.43 -9.68 11.85
C GLU A 59 4.08 -9.70 12.61
N GLY A 60 2.96 -9.54 11.90
CA GLY A 60 1.64 -9.62 12.50
C GLY A 60 1.03 -11.02 12.43
N LYS A 61 -0.27 -11.10 12.72
CA LYS A 61 -1.02 -12.36 12.82
C LYS A 61 -1.86 -12.69 11.59
N ASN A 62 -2.11 -11.69 10.74
CA ASN A 62 -2.92 -11.83 9.54
C ASN A 62 -2.01 -11.81 8.30
N PRO A 63 -2.41 -12.41 7.17
CA PRO A 63 -1.63 -12.33 5.94
C PRO A 63 -1.38 -10.88 5.50
N LEU A 64 -0.13 -10.58 5.14
CA LEU A 64 0.27 -9.27 4.62
C LEU A 64 0.04 -9.24 3.11
N ILE A 65 -0.88 -8.38 2.70
CA ILE A 65 -1.28 -8.17 1.32
C ILE A 65 -0.63 -6.88 0.83
N ILE A 66 0.23 -7.01 -0.17
CA ILE A 66 0.84 -5.86 -0.84
C ILE A 66 -0.04 -5.49 -2.03
N GLY A 67 -0.78 -4.40 -1.89
CA GLY A 67 -1.68 -3.91 -2.94
C GLY A 67 -0.92 -3.24 -4.08
N GLU A 68 0.02 -2.37 -3.74
CA GLU A 68 0.73 -1.55 -4.72
C GLU A 68 2.18 -1.30 -4.29
N VAL A 69 3.09 -1.28 -5.27
CA VAL A 69 4.46 -0.78 -5.08
C VAL A 69 4.78 0.19 -6.21
N ARG A 70 5.02 1.46 -5.88
CA ARG A 70 5.31 2.50 -6.88
C ARG A 70 6.52 3.34 -6.50
N GLY A 71 7.41 3.53 -7.48
CA GLY A 71 8.51 4.48 -7.37
C GLY A 71 8.02 5.93 -7.48
N SER A 72 8.77 6.88 -6.91
CA SER A 72 8.44 8.31 -6.99
C SER A 72 8.75 8.95 -8.36
N CYS A 73 9.48 8.28 -9.24
CA CYS A 73 9.76 8.71 -10.61
C CYS A 73 9.42 7.60 -11.61
N ALA A 74 9.14 8.00 -12.86
CA ALA A 74 9.03 7.07 -13.98
C ALA A 74 10.32 6.26 -14.23
N CYS A 75 11.44 6.68 -13.65
CA CYS A 75 12.72 6.00 -13.73
C CYS A 75 12.85 4.76 -12.83
N THR A 76 11.86 4.51 -11.97
CA THR A 76 11.85 3.39 -11.02
C THR A 76 10.68 2.46 -11.28
N VAL A 77 10.99 1.21 -11.64
CA VAL A 77 10.00 0.15 -11.80
C VAL A 77 10.12 -0.79 -10.62
N ALA A 78 9.01 -1.07 -9.93
CA ALA A 78 8.98 -1.98 -8.81
C ALA A 78 8.12 -3.19 -9.10
N SER A 79 8.53 -4.34 -8.55
CA SER A 79 7.78 -5.60 -8.58
C SER A 79 7.40 -5.98 -7.16
N LYS A 80 6.21 -6.59 -7.03
CA LYS A 80 5.65 -7.03 -5.74
C LYS A 80 5.30 -8.52 -5.80
N PRO A 81 5.25 -9.22 -4.66
CA PRO A 81 4.63 -10.53 -4.58
C PRO A 81 3.17 -10.50 -5.06
N THR A 82 2.76 -11.53 -5.80
CA THR A 82 1.37 -11.74 -6.23
C THR A 82 0.54 -12.38 -5.11
N GLU A 83 1.18 -13.19 -4.27
CA GLU A 83 0.56 -13.88 -3.15
C GLU A 83 0.73 -13.10 -1.83
N PRO A 84 -0.22 -13.22 -0.88
CA PRO A 84 -0.06 -12.71 0.47
C PRO A 84 1.15 -13.33 1.18
N ILE A 85 1.85 -12.52 1.99
CA ILE A 85 2.96 -12.97 2.84
C ILE A 85 2.37 -13.46 4.16
N GLN A 86 2.51 -14.75 4.47
CA GLN A 86 1.95 -15.34 5.68
C GLN A 86 2.63 -14.81 6.95
N PRO A 87 1.99 -14.91 8.13
CA PRO A 87 2.62 -14.54 9.41
C PRO A 87 3.99 -15.19 9.61
N GLY A 88 5.01 -14.38 9.90
CA GLY A 88 6.39 -14.82 10.09
C GLY A 88 7.21 -14.95 8.81
N ASP A 89 6.56 -15.05 7.65
CA ASP A 89 7.24 -15.18 6.36
C ASP A 89 7.87 -13.88 5.88
N THR A 90 8.85 -14.04 5.01
CA THR A 90 9.59 -12.95 4.36
C THR A 90 9.58 -13.12 2.85
N LYS A 91 9.34 -12.03 2.10
CA LYS A 91 9.45 -11.98 0.64
C LYS A 91 10.24 -10.75 0.21
N GLU A 92 10.73 -10.76 -1.02
CA GLU A 92 11.44 -9.61 -1.59
C GLU A 92 10.52 -8.73 -2.44
N ILE A 93 10.68 -7.42 -2.29
CA ILE A 93 10.26 -6.41 -3.27
C ILE A 93 11.50 -5.96 -4.01
N ILE A 94 11.44 -5.96 -5.34
CA ILE A 94 12.56 -5.54 -6.19
C ILE A 94 12.20 -4.25 -6.90
N ALA A 95 13.00 -3.20 -6.68
CA ALA A 95 12.89 -1.92 -7.36
C ALA A 95 14.10 -1.70 -8.26
N LYS A 96 13.85 -1.44 -9.55
CA LYS A 96 14.87 -1.19 -10.56
C LYS A 96 14.89 0.28 -10.93
N VAL A 97 16.05 0.92 -10.83
CA VAL A 97 16.25 2.33 -11.18
C VAL A 97 17.14 2.41 -12.42
N ASN A 98 16.62 2.96 -13.51
CA ASN A 98 17.42 3.26 -14.71
C ASN A 98 18.20 4.58 -14.48
N THR A 99 19.53 4.53 -14.60
CA THR A 99 20.42 5.69 -14.37
C THR A 99 20.82 6.46 -15.63
N ASP A 100 20.40 6.04 -16.83
CA ASP A 100 20.83 6.61 -18.13
C ASP A 100 20.62 8.12 -18.23
N LYS A 101 19.52 8.59 -17.65
CA LYS A 101 19.11 10.00 -17.68
C LYS A 101 19.47 10.77 -16.42
N MET A 102 20.29 10.19 -15.53
CA MET A 102 20.70 10.83 -14.28
C MET A 102 21.99 11.63 -14.46
N SER A 103 22.07 12.75 -13.75
CA SER A 103 23.31 13.52 -13.58
C SER A 103 24.24 12.84 -12.58
N SER A 104 25.53 13.14 -12.65
CA SER A 104 26.51 12.72 -11.65
C SER A 104 26.18 13.27 -10.26
N GLY A 105 26.54 12.54 -9.21
CA GLY A 105 26.36 12.95 -7.82
C GLY A 105 25.43 12.04 -7.03
N LYS A 106 25.09 12.46 -5.81
CA LYS A 106 24.25 11.67 -4.92
C LYS A 106 22.80 11.72 -5.37
N ILE A 107 22.14 10.56 -5.38
CA ILE A 107 20.71 10.41 -5.62
C ILE A 107 20.04 9.76 -4.41
N SER A 108 18.77 10.11 -4.22
CA SER A 108 17.86 9.48 -3.28
C SER A 108 16.52 9.31 -3.97
N LYS A 109 16.03 8.08 -4.08
CA LYS A 109 14.76 7.74 -4.75
C LYS A 109 13.88 6.97 -3.78
N SER A 110 12.62 7.36 -3.67
CA SER A 110 11.67 6.68 -2.78
C SER A 110 10.80 5.70 -3.56
N VAL A 111 10.45 4.60 -2.91
CA VAL A 111 9.48 3.62 -3.35
C VAL A 111 8.43 3.48 -2.25
N ARG A 112 7.16 3.68 -2.62
CA ARG A 112 6.02 3.51 -1.72
C ARG A 112 5.51 2.08 -1.85
N ILE A 113 5.33 1.43 -0.72
CA ILE A 113 4.70 0.11 -0.58
C ILE A 113 3.36 0.34 0.11
N VAL A 114 2.26 0.01 -0.57
CA VAL A 114 0.91 0.11 -0.03
C VAL A 114 0.43 -1.30 0.35
N ALA A 115 0.00 -1.46 1.60
CA ALA A 115 -0.42 -2.74 2.16
C ALA A 115 -1.58 -2.60 3.16
N ASN A 116 -2.16 -3.73 3.59
CA ASN A 116 -3.14 -3.82 4.68
C ASN A 116 -2.49 -3.64 6.06
N THR A 117 -1.80 -2.52 6.26
CA THR A 117 -1.08 -2.19 7.49
C THR A 117 -1.54 -0.84 8.05
N GLU A 118 -1.13 -0.49 9.26
CA GLU A 118 -1.30 0.85 9.82
C GLU A 118 0.08 1.39 10.23
N PRO A 119 0.62 2.44 9.57
CA PRO A 119 0.05 3.10 8.39
C PRO A 119 -0.02 2.19 7.16
N SER A 120 -0.92 2.49 6.23
CA SER A 120 -1.10 1.70 4.99
C SER A 120 0.01 1.87 3.97
N VAL A 121 0.87 2.88 4.16
CA VAL A 121 2.00 3.19 3.27
C VAL A 121 3.31 3.10 4.05
N THR A 122 4.20 2.22 3.59
CA THR A 122 5.59 2.17 4.01
C THR A 122 6.47 2.74 2.91
N ILE A 123 7.43 3.60 3.25
CA ILE A 123 8.35 4.20 2.29
C ILE A 123 9.73 3.58 2.46
N VAL A 124 10.30 3.10 1.36
CA VAL A 124 11.70 2.68 1.30
C VAL A 124 12.47 3.58 0.35
N THR A 125 13.78 3.70 0.54
CA THR A 125 14.65 4.66 -0.11
C THR A 125 15.85 3.96 -0.72
N ILE A 126 16.14 4.29 -1.98
CA ILE A 126 17.31 3.86 -2.72
C ILE A 126 18.28 5.04 -2.78
N LYS A 127 19.47 4.86 -2.24
CA LYS A 127 20.57 5.82 -2.30
C LYS A 127 21.66 5.32 -3.23
N ALA A 128 22.30 6.22 -3.95
CA ALA A 128 23.50 5.93 -4.73
C ALA A 128 24.29 7.21 -5.00
N LYS A 129 25.53 7.06 -5.48
CA LYS A 129 26.34 8.13 -6.06
C LYS A 129 26.63 7.78 -7.51
N ILE A 130 26.03 8.53 -8.43
CA ILE A 130 26.21 8.34 -9.87
C ILE A 130 27.56 8.92 -10.30
N LYS A 131 28.35 8.09 -11.00
CA LYS A 131 29.59 8.47 -11.69
C LYS A 131 29.39 8.42 -13.20
N ILE A 132 30.08 9.30 -13.92
CA ILE A 132 30.08 9.35 -15.40
C ILE A 132 31.44 8.86 -15.87
#